data_AF-A0A7X7I503-F1
#
_entry.id   AF-A0A7X7I503-F1
#
_cell.length_a   1.000
_cell.length_b   1.000
_cell.length_c   1.000
_cell.angle_alpha   90.00
_cell.angle_beta   90.00
_cell.angle_gamma   90.00
#
_symmetry.space_group_name_H-M   'P 1'
#
loop_
_entity.id
_entity.type
_entity.pdbx_description
1 polymer ?
#
loop_
_entity_poly.entity_id
_entity_poly.type
_entity_poly.pdbx_seq_one_letter_code
_entity_poly.pdbx_strand_id
1 'polypeptide(L)'
;METAVAVRAVDSLIEYGRRRRLLGELDDIVARNSLLGLLGIEEPDPTERSGESMDEMASIETLRLYAKERGIAHLDLPAEKFVSRIMGFLTPRNSEVVREFRRLMEQEGAAAAVAWFYRFSADTMYVRMDLVSLDRKWTAMTEFGEMQITINRSKPEKDPRDIRAAGAQTGEDRYPKCLLCAENAGYQGRPGHPERSNHRIVPLELSGEQWYMQFSPYVYYHHHCIVFSKEHRPMRIDRMTFVRICDFLTLFPGMFIGSNADLPIVGGSILSHDHFQGG
;
A
#
# COMPACT_ATOMS: atom_id res chain seq x y z
N MET A 1 -3.95 -11.19 27.92
CA MET A 1 -2.70 -11.62 27.26
C MET A 1 -1.49 -11.02 27.97
N GLU A 2 -0.46 -11.82 28.16
CA GLU A 2 0.79 -11.42 28.80
C GLU A 2 1.62 -10.50 27.90
N THR A 3 2.31 -9.52 28.50
CA THR A 3 3.22 -8.63 27.78
C THR A 3 4.30 -9.41 27.03
N ALA A 4 4.76 -10.53 27.59
CA ALA A 4 5.64 -11.52 26.96
C ALA A 4 5.25 -11.88 25.53
N VAL A 5 3.96 -12.17 25.31
CA VAL A 5 3.44 -12.64 24.02
C VAL A 5 3.51 -11.50 23.00
N ALA A 6 3.19 -10.28 23.41
CA ALA A 6 3.30 -9.10 22.55
C ALA A 6 4.75 -8.76 22.20
N VAL A 7 5.68 -8.87 23.16
CA VAL A 7 7.12 -8.67 22.90
C VAL A 7 7.64 -9.70 21.89
N ARG A 8 7.25 -10.97 22.01
CA ARG A 8 7.60 -11.99 21.01
C ARG A 8 7.02 -11.69 19.63
N ALA A 9 5.78 -11.21 19.55
CA ALA A 9 5.17 -10.80 18.28
C ALA A 9 5.92 -9.63 17.63
N VAL A 10 6.39 -8.65 18.42
CA VAL A 10 7.28 -7.60 17.92
C VAL A 10 8.57 -8.21 17.39
N ASP A 11 9.26 -9.06 18.16
CA ASP A 11 10.53 -9.66 17.74
C ASP A 11 10.38 -10.51 16.46
N SER A 12 9.29 -11.28 16.29
CA SER A 12 8.97 -12.00 15.04
C SER A 12 8.74 -11.06 13.84
N LEU A 13 8.13 -9.89 14.05
CA LEU A 13 7.97 -8.88 13.00
C LEU A 13 9.29 -8.23 12.60
N ILE A 14 10.20 -8.02 13.55
CA ILE A 14 11.55 -7.54 13.27
C ILE A 14 12.33 -8.58 12.44
N GLU A 15 12.24 -9.86 12.81
CA GLU A 15 12.84 -10.94 12.02
C GLU A 15 12.26 -11.01 10.60
N TYR A 16 10.93 -10.88 10.47
CA TYR A 16 10.28 -10.76 9.17
C TYR A 16 10.85 -9.60 8.35
N GLY A 17 10.92 -8.40 8.94
CA GLY A 17 11.46 -7.21 8.29
C GLY A 17 12.90 -7.40 7.79
N ARG A 18 13.76 -8.05 8.59
CA ARG A 18 15.13 -8.38 8.19
C ARG A 18 15.18 -9.39 7.04
N ARG A 19 14.43 -10.49 7.15
CA ARG A 19 14.36 -11.56 6.14
C ARG A 19 13.86 -11.03 4.79
N ARG A 20 12.91 -10.10 4.80
CA ARG A 20 12.38 -9.43 3.61
C ARG A 20 13.21 -8.23 3.14
N ARG A 21 14.30 -7.90 3.84
CA ARG A 21 15.16 -6.72 3.58
C ARG A 21 14.40 -5.40 3.61
N LEU A 22 13.38 -5.32 4.45
CA LEU A 22 12.67 -4.07 4.77
C LEU A 22 13.40 -3.26 5.86
N LEU A 23 14.25 -3.92 6.65
CA LEU A 23 15.06 -3.30 7.68
C LEU A 23 16.54 -3.45 7.34
N GLY A 24 17.29 -2.34 7.38
CA GLY A 24 18.74 -2.33 7.33
C GLY A 24 19.38 -2.80 8.65
N GLU A 25 20.72 -2.77 8.71
CA GLU A 25 21.52 -3.32 9.81
C GLU A 25 21.15 -2.76 11.19
N LEU A 26 20.74 -1.50 11.27
CA LEU A 26 20.41 -0.82 12.53
C LEU A 26 18.94 -0.43 12.65
N ASP A 27 18.14 -0.70 11.61
CA ASP A 27 16.72 -0.35 11.60
C ASP A 27 15.90 -1.28 12.49
N ASP A 28 16.41 -2.48 12.80
CA ASP A 28 15.76 -3.43 13.69
C ASP A 28 15.59 -2.87 15.11
N ILE A 29 16.61 -2.20 15.65
CA ILE A 29 16.57 -1.51 16.95
C ILE A 29 15.51 -0.40 16.91
N VAL A 30 15.51 0.42 15.85
CA VAL A 30 14.58 1.55 15.72
C VAL A 30 13.13 1.10 15.58
N ALA A 31 12.89 0.11 14.71
CA ALA A 31 11.56 -0.45 14.49
C ALA A 31 11.05 -1.13 15.77
N ARG A 32 11.91 -1.88 16.48
CA ARG A 32 11.55 -2.52 17.74
C ARG A 32 11.14 -1.49 18.79
N ASN A 33 11.98 -0.48 19.03
CA ASN A 33 11.69 0.56 20.02
C ASN A 33 10.41 1.33 19.67
N SER A 34 10.18 1.59 18.38
CA SER A 34 8.97 2.29 17.92
C SER A 34 7.70 1.46 18.13
N LEU A 35 7.75 0.15 17.85
CA LEU A 35 6.62 -0.76 18.07
C LEU A 35 6.32 -0.95 19.56
N LEU A 36 7.35 -1.12 20.40
CA LEU A 36 7.16 -1.21 21.86
C LEU A 36 6.57 0.09 22.44
N GLY A 37 7.10 1.24 22.02
CA GLY A 37 6.56 2.55 22.41
C GLY A 37 5.13 2.76 21.94
N LEU A 38 4.78 2.34 20.72
CA LEU A 38 3.41 2.37 20.21
C LEU A 38 2.43 1.55 21.07
N LEU A 39 2.90 0.44 21.62
CA LEU A 39 2.14 -0.49 22.48
C LEU A 39 2.19 -0.11 23.96
N GLY A 40 2.95 0.93 24.34
CA GLY A 40 3.13 1.33 25.74
C GLY A 40 3.90 0.33 26.58
N ILE A 41 4.82 -0.44 25.98
CA ILE A 41 5.67 -1.41 26.68
C ILE A 41 7.00 -0.72 27.00
N GLU A 42 7.19 -0.35 28.27
CA GLU A 42 8.39 0.39 28.72
C GLU A 42 9.58 -0.54 28.99
N GLU A 43 9.36 -1.65 29.71
CA GLU A 43 10.40 -2.60 30.10
C GLU A 43 10.07 -4.00 29.56
N PRO A 44 10.55 -4.36 28.36
CA PRO A 44 10.41 -5.73 27.86
C PRO A 44 11.34 -6.67 28.64
N ASP A 45 10.81 -7.71 29.26
CA ASP A 45 11.62 -8.70 29.98
C ASP A 45 12.50 -9.49 28.98
N PRO A 46 13.84 -9.47 29.11
CA PRO A 46 14.74 -10.20 28.22
C PRO A 46 14.52 -11.71 28.22
N THR A 47 13.99 -12.27 29.30
CA THR A 47 13.74 -13.70 29.46
C THR A 47 12.50 -14.17 28.68
N GLU A 48 11.60 -13.26 28.33
CA GLU A 48 10.35 -13.55 27.60
C GLU A 48 10.57 -13.73 26.08
N ARG A 49 11.80 -13.57 25.61
CA ARG A 49 12.20 -13.80 24.20
C ARG A 49 12.18 -15.27 23.78
N SER A 50 12.15 -16.21 24.73
CA SER A 50 12.09 -17.63 24.41
C SER A 50 10.69 -18.04 23.94
N GLY A 51 10.59 -18.62 22.75
CA GLY A 51 9.35 -19.15 22.18
C GLY A 51 9.47 -19.43 20.68
N GLU A 52 8.48 -20.10 20.11
CA GLU A 52 8.41 -20.29 18.65
C GLU A 52 8.13 -18.96 17.94
N SER A 53 8.78 -18.73 16.80
CA SER A 53 8.50 -17.57 15.96
C SER A 53 7.08 -17.69 15.39
N MET A 54 6.35 -16.57 15.42
CA MET A 54 5.06 -16.44 14.77
C MET A 54 5.24 -16.01 13.31
N ASP A 55 4.27 -16.33 12.45
CA ASP A 55 4.17 -15.67 11.15
C ASP A 55 3.77 -14.20 11.32
N GLU A 56 3.97 -13.40 10.27
CA GLU A 56 3.77 -11.96 10.30
C GLU A 56 2.32 -11.56 10.59
N MET A 57 1.33 -12.28 10.06
CA MET A 57 -0.09 -11.96 10.25
C MET A 57 -0.57 -12.39 11.64
N ALA A 58 -0.13 -13.56 12.13
CA ALA A 58 -0.37 -13.98 13.51
C ALA A 58 0.27 -13.01 14.51
N SER A 59 1.47 -12.50 14.20
CA SER A 59 2.13 -11.49 15.02
C SER A 59 1.32 -10.18 15.07
N ILE A 60 0.88 -9.67 13.91
CA ILE A 60 0.04 -8.46 13.85
C ILE A 60 -1.28 -8.66 14.60
N GLU A 61 -1.95 -9.79 14.43
CA GLU A 61 -3.20 -10.08 15.12
C GLU A 61 -3.01 -10.19 16.63
N THR A 62 -1.91 -10.80 17.08
CA THR A 62 -1.52 -10.83 18.49
C THR A 62 -1.35 -9.40 19.03
N LEU A 63 -0.64 -8.52 18.33
CA LEU A 63 -0.50 -7.12 18.75
C LEU A 63 -1.83 -6.37 18.78
N ARG A 64 -2.74 -6.68 17.86
CA ARG A 64 -4.08 -6.08 17.81
C ARG A 64 -4.93 -6.49 19.00
N LEU A 65 -4.92 -7.79 19.35
CA LEU A 65 -5.60 -8.30 20.52
C LEU A 65 -5.01 -7.71 21.81
N TYR A 66 -3.68 -7.55 21.86
CA TYR A 66 -3.00 -6.93 23.00
C TYR A 66 -3.47 -5.50 23.21
N ALA A 67 -3.45 -4.70 22.14
CA ALA A 67 -3.88 -3.31 22.18
C ALA A 67 -5.35 -3.18 22.61
N LYS A 68 -6.22 -4.07 22.13
CA LYS A 68 -7.63 -4.12 22.50
C LYS A 68 -7.83 -4.45 23.98
N GLU A 69 -7.16 -5.48 24.50
CA GLU A 69 -7.26 -5.88 25.91
C GLU A 69 -6.72 -4.81 26.87
N ARG A 70 -5.65 -4.11 26.46
CA ARG A 70 -5.06 -3.00 27.23
C ARG A 70 -5.77 -1.66 27.05
N GLY A 71 -6.79 -1.59 26.18
CA GLY A 71 -7.55 -0.37 25.94
C GLY A 71 -6.72 0.77 25.31
N ILE A 72 -5.74 0.44 24.47
CA ILE A 72 -4.86 1.42 23.83
C ILE A 72 -5.63 2.18 22.75
N ALA A 73 -6.16 3.35 23.11
CA ALA A 73 -7.13 4.09 22.29
C ALA A 73 -6.65 4.43 20.87
N HIS A 74 -5.38 4.81 20.68
CA HIS A 74 -4.84 5.15 19.35
C HIS A 74 -4.61 3.94 18.44
N LEU A 75 -4.82 2.73 18.96
CA LEU A 75 -4.75 1.45 18.26
C LEU A 75 -6.10 0.74 18.14
N ASP A 76 -7.20 1.38 18.57
CA ASP A 76 -8.56 0.90 18.27
C ASP A 76 -8.89 1.15 16.79
N LEU A 77 -8.36 0.28 15.95
CA LEU A 77 -8.41 0.36 14.49
C LEU A 77 -9.08 -0.89 13.92
N PRO A 78 -9.82 -0.76 12.81
CA PRO A 78 -10.19 -1.91 11.98
C PRO A 78 -8.94 -2.72 11.60
N ALA A 79 -9.09 -4.05 11.50
CA ALA A 79 -7.96 -4.96 11.27
C ALA A 79 -7.07 -4.55 10.10
N GLU A 80 -7.64 -4.13 8.98
CA GLU A 80 -6.87 -3.67 7.81
C GLU A 80 -6.04 -2.41 8.09
N LYS A 81 -6.61 -1.43 8.81
CA LYS A 81 -5.88 -0.22 9.19
C LYS A 81 -4.77 -0.55 10.20
N PHE A 82 -5.02 -1.51 11.10
CA PHE A 82 -4.02 -1.96 12.07
C PHE A 82 -2.82 -2.62 11.38
N VAL A 83 -3.04 -3.47 10.36
CA VAL A 83 -1.96 -4.07 9.55
C VAL A 83 -1.08 -2.98 8.94
N SER A 84 -1.66 -2.01 8.23
CA SER A 84 -0.90 -0.94 7.59
C SER A 84 -0.15 -0.07 8.62
N ARG A 85 -0.74 0.18 9.79
CA ARG A 85 -0.10 0.91 10.89
C ARG A 85 1.14 0.20 11.41
N ILE A 86 1.04 -1.10 11.71
CA ILE A 86 2.16 -1.90 12.22
C ILE A 86 3.26 -2.04 11.15
N MET A 87 2.89 -2.41 9.92
CA MET A 87 3.84 -2.56 8.83
C MET A 87 4.54 -1.24 8.45
N GLY A 88 3.91 -0.10 8.73
CA GLY A 88 4.53 1.22 8.55
C GLY A 88 5.84 1.39 9.31
N PHE A 89 6.00 0.75 10.48
CA PHE A 89 7.23 0.79 11.27
C PHE A 89 8.33 -0.13 10.72
N LEU A 90 7.98 -1.10 9.88
CA LEU A 90 8.93 -1.95 9.17
C LEU A 90 9.26 -1.42 7.78
N THR A 91 8.54 -0.40 7.29
CA THR A 91 8.65 0.05 5.91
C THR A 91 9.76 1.12 5.77
N PRO A 92 10.78 0.91 4.90
CA PRO A 92 11.85 1.88 4.64
C PRO A 92 11.34 3.27 4.30
N ARG A 93 12.16 4.31 4.46
CA ARG A 93 11.76 5.67 4.03
C ARG A 93 11.62 5.73 2.52
N ASN A 94 10.70 6.56 2.03
CA ASN A 94 10.42 6.65 0.59
C ASN A 94 11.67 7.00 -0.25
N SER A 95 12.59 7.80 0.29
CA SER A 95 13.88 8.12 -0.37
C SER A 95 14.76 6.90 -0.61
N GLU A 96 14.73 5.91 0.29
CA GLU A 96 15.49 4.66 0.17
C GLU A 96 14.87 3.77 -0.90
N VAL A 97 13.55 3.67 -0.90
CA VAL A 97 12.78 2.95 -1.93
C VAL A 97 13.05 3.53 -3.31
N VAL A 98 13.02 4.86 -3.45
CA VAL A 98 13.31 5.54 -4.73
C VAL A 98 14.75 5.32 -5.19
N ARG A 99 15.71 5.36 -4.27
CA ARG A 99 17.13 5.10 -4.59
C ARG A 99 17.33 3.68 -5.10
N GLU A 100 16.74 2.69 -4.43
CA GLU A 100 16.84 1.30 -4.86
C GLU A 100 16.12 1.05 -6.19
N PHE A 101 14.93 1.63 -6.38
CA PHE A 101 14.21 1.57 -7.65
C PHE A 101 15.04 2.12 -8.80
N ARG A 102 15.66 3.31 -8.63
CA ARG A 102 16.53 3.91 -9.65
C ARG A 102 17.78 3.08 -9.92
N ARG A 103 18.43 2.54 -8.88
CA ARG A 103 19.58 1.64 -9.02
C ARG A 103 19.21 0.43 -9.89
N LEU A 104 18.07 -0.19 -9.62
CA LEU A 104 17.59 -1.34 -10.39
C LEU A 104 17.23 -0.97 -11.83
N MET A 105 16.56 0.18 -12.03
CA MET A 105 16.27 0.71 -13.37
C MET A 105 17.56 0.87 -14.20
N GLU A 106 18.62 1.41 -13.60
CA GLU A 106 19.89 1.69 -14.27
C GLU A 106 20.74 0.43 -14.51
N GLN A 107 20.78 -0.50 -13.55
CA GLN A 107 21.71 -1.64 -13.59
C GLN A 107 21.10 -2.91 -14.20
N GLU A 108 19.81 -3.13 -13.99
CA GLU A 108 19.12 -4.38 -14.34
C GLU A 108 17.92 -4.15 -15.28
N GLY A 109 17.51 -2.89 -15.45
CA GLY A 109 16.44 -2.47 -16.36
C GLY A 109 15.06 -2.43 -15.72
N ALA A 110 14.10 -1.97 -16.53
CA ALA A 110 12.74 -1.65 -16.10
C ALA A 110 11.98 -2.84 -15.48
N ALA A 111 12.10 -4.02 -16.08
CA ALA A 111 11.43 -5.23 -15.60
C ALA A 111 11.89 -5.62 -14.18
N ALA A 112 13.20 -5.51 -13.89
CA ALA A 112 13.76 -5.82 -12.58
C ALA A 112 13.28 -4.83 -11.51
N ALA A 113 13.28 -3.52 -11.83
CA ALA A 113 12.82 -2.48 -10.92
C ALA A 113 11.32 -2.61 -10.59
N VAL A 114 10.48 -2.87 -11.60
CA VAL A 114 9.04 -3.09 -11.42
C VAL A 114 8.77 -4.33 -10.59
N ALA A 115 9.42 -5.46 -10.90
CA ALA A 115 9.26 -6.71 -10.16
C ALA A 115 9.71 -6.56 -8.69
N TRP A 116 10.82 -5.87 -8.45
CA TRP A 116 11.27 -5.54 -7.11
C TRP A 116 10.26 -4.67 -6.37
N PHE A 117 9.74 -3.62 -7.01
CA PHE A 117 8.81 -2.69 -6.36
C PHE A 117 7.45 -3.36 -6.05
N TYR A 118 7.04 -4.32 -6.90
CA TYR A 118 5.83 -5.10 -6.66
C TYR A 118 6.02 -6.04 -5.48
N ARG A 119 7.14 -6.77 -5.44
CA ARG A 119 7.50 -7.61 -4.29
C ARG A 119 7.60 -6.78 -3.00
N PHE A 120 8.24 -5.62 -3.06
CA PHE A 120 8.31 -4.68 -1.94
C PHE A 120 6.90 -4.26 -1.45
N SER A 121 5.99 -3.96 -2.36
CA SER A 121 4.61 -3.60 -2.03
C SER A 121 3.82 -4.75 -1.41
N ALA A 122 4.15 -6.01 -1.76
CA ALA A 122 3.62 -7.20 -1.12
C ALA A 122 4.23 -7.46 0.26
N ASP A 123 5.56 -7.38 0.40
CA ASP A 123 6.29 -7.61 1.65
C ASP A 123 5.94 -6.53 2.71
N THR A 124 5.61 -5.31 2.30
CA THR A 124 5.10 -4.26 3.20
C THR A 124 3.62 -4.43 3.54
N MET A 125 2.94 -5.42 2.96
CA MET A 125 1.49 -5.64 3.03
C MET A 125 0.66 -4.44 2.56
N TYR A 126 1.23 -3.57 1.71
CA TYR A 126 0.46 -2.54 1.05
C TYR A 126 -0.45 -3.16 -0.03
N VAL A 127 0.12 -4.10 -0.80
CA VAL A 127 -0.63 -5.03 -1.64
C VAL A 127 -0.86 -6.31 -0.82
N ARG A 128 -2.10 -6.52 -0.38
CA ARG A 128 -2.49 -7.62 0.51
C ARG A 128 -2.57 -8.96 -0.22
N MET A 129 -1.40 -9.55 -0.52
CA MET A 129 -1.31 -10.83 -1.23
C MET A 129 -1.97 -11.98 -0.48
N ASP A 130 -2.01 -11.92 0.85
CA ASP A 130 -2.78 -12.81 1.71
C ASP A 130 -4.28 -12.77 1.36
N LEU A 131 -4.85 -11.58 1.12
CA LEU A 131 -6.23 -11.44 0.68
C LEU A 131 -6.43 -11.77 -0.80
N VAL A 132 -5.51 -11.35 -1.68
CA VAL A 132 -5.58 -11.66 -3.12
C VAL A 132 -5.55 -13.16 -3.38
N SER A 133 -4.80 -13.93 -2.57
CA SER A 133 -4.77 -15.40 -2.68
C SER A 133 -6.11 -16.08 -2.40
N LEU A 134 -7.05 -15.36 -1.77
CA LEU A 134 -8.41 -15.83 -1.47
C LEU A 134 -9.43 -15.43 -2.54
N ASP A 135 -9.00 -14.72 -3.59
CA ASP A 135 -9.85 -14.33 -4.71
C ASP A 135 -10.44 -15.56 -5.39
N ARG A 136 -11.72 -15.48 -5.73
CA ARG A 136 -12.40 -16.54 -6.50
C ARG A 136 -12.56 -16.08 -7.93
N LYS A 137 -12.17 -16.93 -8.88
CA LYS A 137 -12.18 -16.65 -10.32
C LYS A 137 -12.94 -17.74 -11.07
N TRP A 138 -13.78 -17.33 -12.00
CA TRP A 138 -14.49 -18.22 -12.92
C TRP A 138 -14.30 -17.69 -14.33
N THR A 139 -14.13 -18.58 -15.30
CA THR A 139 -14.13 -18.23 -16.71
C THR A 139 -15.26 -18.95 -17.43
N ALA A 140 -15.86 -18.28 -18.40
CA ALA A 140 -16.90 -18.84 -19.26
C ALA A 140 -16.71 -18.33 -20.69
N MET A 141 -16.76 -19.23 -21.66
CA MET A 141 -16.76 -18.83 -23.07
C MET A 141 -18.10 -18.18 -23.43
N THR A 142 -18.05 -17.02 -24.07
CA THR A 142 -19.21 -16.29 -24.61
C THR A 142 -19.01 -16.05 -26.10
N GLU A 143 -20.06 -15.58 -26.79
CA GLU A 143 -19.94 -15.15 -28.20
C GLU A 143 -18.95 -13.99 -28.40
N PHE A 144 -18.64 -13.24 -27.34
CA PHE A 144 -17.71 -12.10 -27.34
C PHE A 144 -16.29 -12.46 -26.87
N GLY A 145 -16.02 -13.75 -26.61
CA GLY A 145 -14.75 -14.22 -26.07
C GLY A 145 -14.85 -14.80 -24.65
N GLU A 146 -13.71 -15.05 -24.02
CA GLU A 146 -13.66 -15.54 -22.65
C GLU A 146 -14.08 -14.44 -21.67
N MET A 147 -15.19 -14.65 -20.97
CA MET A 147 -15.64 -13.80 -19.88
C MET A 147 -15.04 -14.31 -18.57
N GLN A 148 -14.37 -13.43 -17.82
CA GLN A 148 -13.89 -13.70 -16.48
C GLN A 148 -14.75 -13.00 -15.43
N ILE A 149 -15.18 -13.74 -14.41
CA ILE A 149 -15.84 -13.21 -13.22
C ILE A 149 -14.91 -13.41 -12.03
N THR A 150 -14.69 -12.37 -11.24
CA THR A 150 -13.83 -12.43 -10.04
C THR A 150 -14.53 -11.82 -8.84
N ILE A 151 -14.46 -12.49 -7.69
CA ILE A 151 -14.74 -11.88 -6.37
C ILE A 151 -13.39 -11.46 -5.78
N ASN A 152 -13.13 -10.16 -5.76
CA ASN A 152 -11.91 -9.58 -5.19
C ASN A 152 -12.06 -9.43 -3.67
N ARG A 153 -11.25 -10.15 -2.90
CA ARG A 153 -11.24 -10.19 -1.43
C ARG A 153 -10.31 -9.13 -0.82
N SER A 154 -9.43 -8.53 -1.62
CA SER A 154 -8.53 -7.45 -1.17
C SER A 154 -9.21 -6.09 -1.07
N LYS A 155 -10.37 -5.90 -1.71
CA LYS A 155 -11.14 -4.66 -1.66
C LYS A 155 -12.08 -4.69 -0.45
N PRO A 156 -11.89 -3.83 0.56
CA PRO A 156 -12.75 -3.82 1.74
C PRO A 156 -14.17 -3.40 1.38
N GLU A 157 -15.13 -4.01 2.05
CA GLU A 157 -16.48 -3.46 2.14
C GLU A 157 -16.44 -2.12 2.89
N LYS A 158 -17.18 -1.13 2.41
CA LYS A 158 -17.22 0.19 3.05
C LYS A 158 -18.01 0.11 4.34
N ASP A 159 -17.37 0.33 5.48
CA ASP A 159 -18.05 0.43 6.77
C ASP A 159 -19.06 1.59 6.74
N PRO A 160 -20.31 1.41 7.19
CA PRO A 160 -21.28 2.49 7.31
C PRO A 160 -20.78 3.73 8.06
N ARG A 161 -19.85 3.56 9.01
CA ARG A 161 -19.15 4.65 9.71
C ARG A 161 -18.24 5.45 8.78
N ASP A 162 -17.48 4.77 7.93
CA ASP A 162 -16.62 5.42 6.93
C ASP A 162 -17.46 6.12 5.86
N ILE A 163 -18.61 5.56 5.48
CA ILE A 163 -19.57 6.22 4.56
C ILE A 163 -20.12 7.51 5.19
N ARG A 164 -20.61 7.45 6.44
CA ARG A 164 -21.11 8.63 7.16
C ARG A 164 -20.03 9.69 7.36
N ALA A 165 -18.82 9.29 7.74
CA ALA A 165 -17.69 10.20 7.95
C ALA A 165 -17.22 10.85 6.64
N ALA A 166 -17.21 10.12 5.52
CA ALA A 166 -16.87 10.66 4.21
C ALA A 166 -17.88 11.71 3.74
N GLY A 167 -19.18 11.48 3.98
CA GLY A 167 -20.26 12.43 3.66
C GLY A 167 -20.31 13.66 4.57
N ALA A 168 -19.88 13.56 5.83
CA ALA A 168 -19.90 14.66 6.80
C ALA A 168 -18.72 15.63 6.68
N GLN A 169 -17.70 15.28 5.90
CA GLN A 169 -16.48 16.04 5.75
C GLN A 169 -16.50 16.72 4.36
N THR A 170 -16.96 17.96 4.26
CA THR A 170 -17.13 18.71 2.99
C THR A 170 -16.25 19.97 2.88
N GLY A 171 -15.17 20.07 3.66
CA GLY A 171 -14.28 21.24 3.65
C GLY A 171 -13.24 21.26 2.53
N GLU A 172 -12.87 22.46 2.08
CA GLU A 172 -11.88 22.75 1.01
C GLU A 172 -10.41 22.46 1.43
N ASP A 173 -10.13 22.33 2.74
CA ASP A 173 -8.78 22.13 3.30
C ASP A 173 -8.49 20.67 3.75
N ARG A 174 -8.73 19.68 2.88
CA ARG A 174 -8.46 18.27 3.21
C ARG A 174 -7.03 17.84 2.88
N TYR A 175 -6.38 17.16 3.83
CA TYR A 175 -5.07 16.52 3.65
C TYR A 175 -5.14 15.01 3.96
N PRO A 176 -4.72 14.11 3.07
CA PRO A 176 -4.51 14.33 1.63
C PRO A 176 -5.80 14.79 0.92
N LYS A 177 -5.65 15.52 -0.19
CA LYS A 177 -6.79 16.07 -0.95
C LYS A 177 -7.66 14.98 -1.58
N CYS A 178 -7.04 13.89 -2.05
CA CYS A 178 -7.72 12.68 -2.50
C CYS A 178 -6.89 11.43 -2.16
N LEU A 179 -7.34 10.27 -2.64
CA LEU A 179 -6.71 8.97 -2.42
C LEU A 179 -5.43 8.74 -3.25
N LEU A 180 -5.15 9.58 -4.25
CA LEU A 180 -3.98 9.46 -5.13
C LEU A 180 -2.90 10.50 -4.85
N CYS A 181 -3.22 11.59 -4.16
CA CYS A 181 -2.26 12.59 -3.73
C CYS A 181 -1.00 11.97 -3.11
N ALA A 182 0.20 12.44 -3.49
CA ALA A 182 1.48 11.91 -3.02
C ALA A 182 1.61 11.93 -1.49
N GLU A 183 0.89 12.84 -0.84
CA GLU A 183 0.70 12.97 0.60
C GLU A 183 0.15 11.69 1.28
N ASN A 184 -0.42 10.76 0.52
CA ASN A 184 -0.83 9.45 1.03
C ASN A 184 0.35 8.54 1.37
N ALA A 185 1.54 8.75 0.82
CA ALA A 185 2.71 7.91 1.11
C ALA A 185 3.11 8.08 2.59
N GLY A 186 2.89 7.05 3.40
CA GLY A 186 3.13 7.08 4.84
C GLY A 186 2.00 7.72 5.67
N TYR A 187 0.82 7.98 5.09
CA TYR A 187 -0.27 8.64 5.82
C TYR A 187 -0.98 7.69 6.79
N GLN A 188 -1.10 8.08 8.07
CA GLN A 188 -1.71 7.24 9.12
C GLN A 188 -3.23 7.02 9.02
N GLY A 189 -3.87 7.57 7.99
CA GLY A 189 -5.32 7.47 7.79
C GLY A 189 -6.13 8.30 8.79
N ARG A 190 -7.44 8.34 8.55
CA ARG A 190 -8.44 8.92 9.48
C ARG A 190 -9.81 8.26 9.21
N PRO A 191 -10.85 8.52 10.02
CA PRO A 191 -12.20 8.09 9.63
C PRO A 191 -12.57 8.61 8.23
N GLY A 192 -12.97 7.70 7.34
CA GLY A 192 -13.26 8.01 5.93
C GLY A 192 -12.05 8.14 4.98
N HIS A 193 -10.80 7.97 5.46
CA HIS A 193 -9.59 7.98 4.62
C HIS A 193 -8.66 6.81 4.99
N PRO A 194 -8.16 6.02 4.02
CA PRO A 194 -7.41 4.80 4.32
C PRO A 194 -6.11 5.05 5.08
N GLU A 195 -5.71 4.05 5.86
CA GLU A 195 -4.36 3.93 6.44
C GLU A 195 -3.38 3.56 5.32
N ARG A 196 -2.27 4.30 5.23
CA ARG A 196 -1.24 4.20 4.19
C ARG A 196 0.16 4.36 4.79
N SER A 197 0.37 4.04 6.07
CA SER A 197 1.68 4.15 6.73
C SER A 197 2.74 3.28 6.07
N ASN A 198 2.34 2.12 5.55
CA ASN A 198 3.18 1.19 4.78
C ASN A 198 3.27 1.50 3.28
N HIS A 199 2.63 2.56 2.79
CA HIS A 199 2.58 2.90 1.38
C HIS A 199 3.78 3.75 0.94
N ARG A 200 4.33 3.45 -0.24
CA ARG A 200 5.45 4.16 -0.88
C ARG A 200 5.19 4.35 -2.37
N ILE A 201 5.79 5.40 -2.95
CA ILE A 201 5.64 5.79 -4.35
C ILE A 201 7.00 6.08 -4.98
N VAL A 202 7.12 5.85 -6.29
CA VAL A 202 8.33 6.15 -7.06
C VAL A 202 8.08 7.26 -8.09
N PRO A 203 8.99 8.23 -8.25
CA PRO A 203 8.85 9.32 -9.21
C PRO A 203 9.11 8.85 -10.64
N LEU A 204 8.30 9.33 -11.58
CA LEU A 204 8.47 9.20 -13.02
C LEU A 204 8.48 10.59 -13.67
N GLU A 205 9.09 10.70 -14.84
CA GLU A 205 8.99 11.88 -15.70
C GLU A 205 8.28 11.48 -16.99
N LEU A 206 7.12 12.08 -17.27
CA LEU A 206 6.34 11.82 -18.48
C LEU A 206 6.02 13.17 -19.14
N SER A 207 6.44 13.32 -20.38
CA SER A 207 6.30 14.56 -21.16
C SER A 207 6.85 15.81 -20.46
N GLY A 208 7.98 15.66 -19.76
CA GLY A 208 8.62 16.74 -18.98
C GLY A 208 7.88 17.12 -17.69
N GLU A 209 6.83 16.38 -17.32
CA GLU A 209 6.09 16.57 -16.08
C GLU A 209 6.47 15.52 -15.03
N GLN A 210 6.38 15.89 -13.75
CA GLN A 210 6.58 14.96 -12.65
C GLN A 210 5.32 14.14 -12.40
N TRP A 211 5.46 12.83 -12.49
CA TRP A 211 4.46 11.83 -12.15
C TRP A 211 4.97 10.93 -11.03
N TYR A 212 4.08 10.12 -10.48
CA TYR A 212 4.41 9.08 -9.51
C TYR A 212 3.76 7.77 -9.92
N MET A 213 4.41 6.66 -9.59
CA MET A 213 3.87 5.32 -9.75
C MET A 213 3.74 4.64 -8.40
N GLN A 214 2.63 3.92 -8.24
CA GLN A 214 2.38 2.99 -7.16
C GLN A 214 1.71 1.73 -7.68
N PHE A 215 1.75 0.64 -6.93
CA PHE A 215 0.82 -0.46 -7.15
C PHE A 215 -0.56 -0.16 -6.55
N SER A 216 -1.60 -0.72 -7.15
CA SER A 216 -2.93 -0.71 -6.57
C SER A 216 -3.00 -1.71 -5.43
N PRO A 217 -3.50 -1.32 -4.24
CA PRO A 217 -3.76 -2.27 -3.16
C PRO A 217 -4.92 -3.22 -3.49
N TYR A 218 -5.69 -2.92 -4.55
CA TYR A 218 -6.80 -3.71 -5.06
C TYR A 218 -6.40 -4.30 -6.42
N VAL A 219 -5.93 -5.54 -6.41
CA VAL A 219 -5.32 -6.18 -7.58
C VAL A 219 -6.41 -6.71 -8.50
N TYR A 220 -6.43 -6.27 -9.77
CA TYR A 220 -7.29 -6.84 -10.80
C TYR A 220 -6.50 -7.76 -11.75
N TYR A 221 -5.24 -7.41 -12.01
CA TYR A 221 -4.30 -8.17 -12.82
C TYR A 221 -2.89 -8.02 -12.23
N HIS A 222 -1.97 -8.88 -12.69
CA HIS A 222 -0.59 -8.86 -12.22
C HIS A 222 0.04 -7.48 -12.45
N HIS A 223 0.82 -6.98 -11.49
CA HIS A 223 1.43 -5.65 -11.54
C HIS A 223 0.46 -4.47 -11.71
N HIS A 224 -0.83 -4.62 -11.36
CA HIS A 224 -1.80 -3.52 -11.42
C HIS A 224 -1.27 -2.27 -10.70
N CYS A 225 -0.85 -1.27 -11.48
CA CYS A 225 -0.24 -0.03 -11.06
C CYS A 225 -1.12 1.17 -11.40
N ILE A 226 -0.84 2.26 -10.69
CA ILE A 226 -1.47 3.56 -10.88
C ILE A 226 -0.34 4.56 -11.08
N VAL A 227 -0.39 5.28 -12.19
CA VAL A 227 0.54 6.37 -12.49
C VAL A 227 -0.24 7.69 -12.43
N PHE A 228 0.12 8.57 -11.51
CA PHE A 228 -0.68 9.76 -11.20
C PHE A 228 0.17 11.02 -11.19
N SER A 229 -0.44 12.14 -11.58
CA SER A 229 0.27 13.42 -11.68
C SER A 229 0.70 13.90 -10.30
N LYS A 230 1.86 14.55 -10.20
CA LYS A 230 2.22 15.27 -8.98
C LYS A 230 1.20 16.36 -8.64
N GLU A 231 0.67 17.02 -9.66
CA GLU A 231 -0.34 18.06 -9.49
C GLU A 231 -1.72 17.43 -9.29
N HIS A 232 -2.43 17.89 -8.26
CA HIS A 232 -3.82 17.52 -8.07
C HIS A 232 -4.69 18.31 -9.04
N ARG A 233 -4.96 17.73 -10.21
CA ARG A 233 -5.83 18.31 -11.24
C ARG A 233 -6.81 17.27 -11.76
N PRO A 234 -8.03 17.66 -12.18
CA PRO A 234 -8.97 16.73 -12.80
C PRO A 234 -8.37 16.02 -14.01
N MET A 235 -8.79 14.78 -14.21
CA MET A 235 -8.39 13.98 -15.36
C MET A 235 -8.88 14.63 -16.66
N ARG A 236 -8.05 14.64 -17.71
CA ARG A 236 -8.40 15.15 -19.03
C ARG A 236 -7.82 14.25 -20.12
N ILE A 237 -8.62 13.92 -21.12
CA ILE A 237 -8.16 13.18 -22.29
C ILE A 237 -7.87 14.14 -23.43
N ASP A 238 -6.59 14.27 -23.78
CA ASP A 238 -6.13 15.12 -24.85
C ASP A 238 -4.92 14.52 -25.58
N ARG A 239 -4.33 15.27 -26.51
CA ARG A 239 -3.13 14.84 -27.24
C ARG A 239 -1.99 14.43 -26.30
N MET A 240 -1.84 15.11 -25.17
CA MET A 240 -0.77 14.82 -24.21
C MET A 240 -0.99 13.50 -23.47
N THR A 241 -2.24 13.06 -23.31
CA THR A 241 -2.55 11.71 -22.80
C THR A 241 -1.82 10.64 -23.61
N PHE A 242 -1.87 10.71 -24.94
CA PHE A 242 -1.19 9.75 -25.82
C PHE A 242 0.32 9.87 -25.76
N VAL A 243 0.86 11.09 -25.68
CA VAL A 243 2.31 11.31 -25.51
C VAL A 243 2.80 10.65 -24.21
N ARG A 244 2.09 10.87 -23.09
CA ARG A 244 2.44 10.27 -21.79
C ARG A 244 2.34 8.75 -21.80
N ILE A 245 1.38 8.17 -22.52
CA ILE A 245 1.30 6.71 -22.74
C ILE A 245 2.54 6.22 -23.48
N CYS A 246 2.94 6.87 -24.58
CA CYS A 246 4.14 6.48 -25.33
C CYS A 246 5.42 6.63 -24.50
N ASP A 247 5.56 7.70 -23.72
CA ASP A 247 6.69 7.90 -22.80
C ASP A 247 6.74 6.77 -21.76
N PHE A 248 5.59 6.42 -21.17
CA PHE A 248 5.52 5.32 -20.21
C PHE A 248 5.93 3.98 -20.84
N LEU A 249 5.45 3.66 -22.04
CA LEU A 249 5.82 2.44 -22.75
C LEU A 249 7.30 2.41 -23.15
N THR A 250 7.93 3.58 -23.32
CA THR A 250 9.37 3.70 -23.53
C THR A 250 10.16 3.39 -22.26
N LEU A 251 9.66 3.85 -21.09
CA LEU A 251 10.27 3.56 -19.79
C LEU A 251 10.09 2.09 -19.37
N PHE A 252 8.93 1.50 -19.64
CA PHE A 252 8.54 0.16 -19.18
C PHE A 252 8.11 -0.74 -20.35
N PRO A 253 9.05 -1.14 -21.22
CA PRO A 253 8.74 -1.99 -22.37
C PRO A 253 8.28 -3.37 -21.87
N GLY A 254 6.98 -3.65 -21.97
CA GLY A 254 6.35 -4.88 -21.49
C GLY A 254 5.18 -4.67 -20.54
N MET A 255 4.95 -3.44 -20.10
CA MET A 255 3.72 -3.05 -19.40
C MET A 255 2.73 -2.40 -20.36
N PHE A 256 1.46 -2.37 -19.99
CA PHE A 256 0.46 -1.51 -20.61
C PHE A 256 0.02 -0.42 -19.64
N ILE A 257 -0.55 0.66 -20.18
CA ILE A 257 -1.15 1.72 -19.39
C ILE A 257 -2.31 2.37 -20.17
N GLY A 258 -3.33 2.82 -19.46
CA GLY A 258 -4.48 3.49 -20.02
C GLY A 258 -5.14 4.42 -19.02
N SER A 259 -6.00 5.31 -19.51
CA SER A 259 -6.81 6.19 -18.67
C SER A 259 -8.29 5.95 -18.96
N ASN A 260 -9.14 6.16 -17.96
CA ASN A 260 -10.58 6.20 -18.20
C ASN A 260 -10.91 7.44 -19.04
N ALA A 261 -12.03 7.44 -19.77
CA ALA A 261 -12.46 8.68 -20.44
C ALA A 261 -12.79 9.76 -19.40
N ASP A 262 -12.67 11.03 -19.76
CA ASP A 262 -13.02 12.19 -18.92
C ASP A 262 -14.53 12.53 -18.95
N LEU A 263 -15.36 11.53 -19.27
CA LEU A 263 -16.81 11.65 -19.36
C LEU A 263 -17.50 11.32 -18.03
N PRO A 264 -18.67 11.91 -17.73
CA PRO A 264 -19.49 11.46 -16.60
C PRO A 264 -19.88 9.98 -16.76
N ILE A 265 -19.98 9.24 -15.66
CA ILE A 265 -20.53 7.85 -15.60
C ILE A 265 -19.63 6.78 -16.24
N VAL A 266 -18.48 7.13 -16.79
CA VAL A 266 -17.44 6.13 -17.07
C VAL A 266 -16.89 5.64 -15.73
N GLY A 267 -16.66 4.34 -15.57
CA GLY A 267 -16.38 3.66 -14.28
C GLY A 267 -15.15 4.12 -13.48
N GLY A 268 -14.58 5.30 -13.77
CA GLY A 268 -13.55 5.96 -12.98
C GLY A 268 -14.08 6.37 -11.61
N SER A 269 -13.50 5.77 -10.57
CA SER A 269 -13.85 6.09 -9.17
C SER A 269 -13.21 7.40 -8.66
N ILE A 270 -12.21 7.94 -9.39
CA ILE A 270 -11.46 9.14 -9.01
C ILE A 270 -11.23 9.99 -10.26
N LEU A 271 -12.17 10.88 -10.59
CA LEU A 271 -12.02 11.82 -11.72
C LEU A 271 -11.31 13.13 -11.32
N SER A 272 -11.13 13.36 -10.03
CA SER A 272 -10.55 14.60 -9.47
C SER A 272 -9.03 14.68 -9.55
N HIS A 273 -8.35 13.57 -9.87
CA HIS A 273 -6.89 13.51 -9.98
C HIS A 273 -6.50 12.77 -11.25
N ASP A 274 -5.76 13.44 -12.12
CA ASP A 274 -5.19 12.95 -13.37
C ASP A 274 -4.28 11.73 -13.12
N HIS A 275 -4.70 10.59 -13.66
CA HIS A 275 -4.02 9.32 -13.48
C HIS A 275 -4.30 8.35 -14.62
N PHE A 276 -3.44 7.34 -14.66
CA PHE A 276 -3.53 6.18 -15.52
C PHE A 276 -3.52 4.91 -14.67
N GLN A 277 -4.07 3.84 -15.21
CA GLN A 277 -3.98 2.49 -14.66
C GLN A 277 -3.25 1.60 -15.66
N GLY A 278 -2.37 0.75 -15.18
CA GLY A 278 -1.53 -0.10 -16.02
C GLY A 278 -1.09 -1.35 -15.28
N GLY A 279 -0.33 -2.20 -15.96
CA GLY A 279 0.24 -3.45 -15.41
C GLY A 279 1.17 -4.14 -16.37
#